data_AF-A0A7X9P3V4-F1
#
_entry.id   AF-A0A7X9P3V4-F1
#
_cell.length_a   1.000
_cell.length_b   1.000
_cell.length_c   1.000
_cell.angle_alpha   90.00
_cell.angle_beta   90.00
_cell.angle_gamma   90.00
#
_symmetry.space_group_name_H-M   'P 1'
#
loop_
_entity.id
_entity.type
_entity.pdbx_description
1 polymer ?
#
loop_
_entity_poly.entity_id
_entity_poly.type
_entity_poly.pdbx_seq_one_letter_code
_entity_poly.pdbx_strand_id
1 'polypeptide(L)'
;MSYQSNSYSSYQTDVSPQKKFSWKGALFKFFFLIVFFLFLSVLPFTMMIRSGIYMYHTYALGVWFGLSAGVLVLTLILLFYLLVGYLFFFRKYKASFVAIKRIVLTVFLFVISYTVFALFSFTGKNAKTDQIKQEYAQLHPYLKISLRTLLLLDKDVLITSVSRQPEDYTKMGLSSKSKSLHFVQNTGYVHAMDLRTNGRPVWMIWFSQIYFNTLGFNIVRHGGTADHLHVSLSTYERQQSW
;
A
#
# COMPACT_ATOMS: atom_id res chain seq x y z
N MET A 1 -14.92 69.27 -56.72
CA MET A 1 -15.08 67.80 -56.74
C MET A 1 -14.06 67.22 -55.78
N SER A 2 -14.52 66.44 -54.81
CA SER A 2 -13.88 66.14 -53.53
C SER A 2 -12.66 65.22 -53.62
N TYR A 3 -11.58 65.61 -52.94
CA TYR A 3 -10.50 64.70 -52.55
C TYR A 3 -11.03 63.73 -51.47
N GLN A 4 -11.07 62.43 -51.77
CA GLN A 4 -11.29 61.39 -50.77
C GLN A 4 -9.98 61.13 -50.02
N SER A 5 -9.93 61.51 -48.74
CA SER A 5 -8.87 61.05 -47.84
C SER A 5 -9.16 59.60 -47.45
N ASN A 6 -8.34 58.66 -47.92
CA ASN A 6 -8.37 57.31 -47.38
C ASN A 6 -7.80 57.32 -45.97
N SER A 7 -8.66 56.99 -45.01
CA SER A 7 -8.34 56.80 -43.61
C SER A 7 -7.41 55.60 -43.44
N TYR A 8 -6.21 55.84 -42.92
CA TYR A 8 -5.31 54.77 -42.47
C TYR A 8 -5.94 54.09 -41.25
N SER A 9 -6.42 52.87 -41.44
CA SER A 9 -6.83 51.98 -40.36
C SER A 9 -5.58 51.56 -39.58
N SER A 10 -5.41 52.08 -38.37
CA SER A 10 -4.34 51.70 -37.46
C SER A 10 -4.55 50.26 -37.02
N TYR A 11 -3.73 49.33 -37.53
CA TYR A 11 -3.61 47.99 -36.96
C TYR A 11 -3.08 48.11 -35.53
N GLN A 12 -3.97 48.06 -34.54
CA GLN A 12 -3.57 47.73 -33.17
C GLN A 12 -3.09 46.28 -33.19
N THR A 13 -1.77 46.11 -33.21
CA THR A 13 -1.16 44.83 -32.88
C THR A 13 -1.51 44.51 -31.43
N ASP A 14 -2.48 43.61 -31.24
CA ASP A 14 -2.70 42.93 -29.96
C ASP A 14 -1.45 42.09 -29.65
N VAL A 15 -0.45 42.74 -29.06
CA VAL A 15 0.70 42.07 -28.47
C VAL A 15 0.18 41.41 -27.19
N SER A 16 -0.41 40.22 -27.35
CA SER A 16 -0.74 39.37 -26.22
C SER A 16 0.50 39.26 -25.33
N PRO A 17 0.41 39.58 -24.03
CA PRO A 17 1.59 39.61 -23.17
C PRO A 17 2.22 38.23 -23.16
N GLN A 18 3.45 38.13 -23.68
CA GLN A 18 4.21 36.87 -23.67
C GLN A 18 4.30 36.40 -22.23
N LYS A 19 3.66 35.25 -21.97
CA LYS A 19 3.53 34.64 -20.64
C LYS A 19 4.93 34.38 -20.08
N LYS A 20 5.42 35.27 -19.21
CA LYS A 20 6.76 35.16 -18.61
C LYS A 20 6.90 33.79 -17.96
N PHE A 21 7.86 33.01 -18.44
CA PHE A 21 8.17 31.69 -17.90
C PHE A 21 8.55 31.82 -16.42
N SER A 22 7.76 31.21 -15.53
CA SER A 22 8.01 31.22 -14.09
C SER A 22 8.66 29.90 -13.68
N TRP A 23 9.95 29.96 -13.35
CA TRP A 23 10.71 28.77 -12.91
C TRP A 23 10.13 28.17 -11.62
N LYS A 24 9.61 29.00 -10.71
CA LYS A 24 8.87 28.56 -9.53
C LYS A 24 7.62 27.76 -9.91
N GLY A 25 6.88 28.21 -10.92
CA GLY A 25 5.71 27.49 -11.45
C GLY A 25 6.09 26.16 -12.12
N ALA A 26 7.22 26.11 -12.82
CA ALA A 26 7.74 24.87 -13.41
C ALA A 26 8.15 23.85 -12.33
N LEU A 27 8.88 24.29 -11.30
CA LEU A 27 9.25 23.45 -10.16
C LEU A 27 8.04 22.90 -9.41
N PHE A 28 7.04 23.74 -9.15
CA PHE A 28 5.80 23.32 -8.49
C PHE A 28 5.07 22.24 -9.31
N LYS A 29 4.94 22.43 -10.63
CA LYS A 29 4.33 21.42 -11.51
C LYS A 29 5.11 20.11 -11.51
N PHE A 30 6.44 20.17 -11.56
CA PHE A 30 7.29 19.00 -11.53
C PHE A 30 7.12 18.21 -10.22
N PHE A 31 7.17 18.90 -9.09
CA PHE A 31 6.93 18.29 -7.78
C PHE A 31 5.53 17.65 -7.71
N PHE A 32 4.50 18.36 -8.15
CA PHE A 32 3.13 17.83 -8.18
C PHE A 32 3.01 16.57 -9.05
N LEU A 33 3.65 16.53 -10.22
CA LEU A 33 3.67 15.35 -11.08
C LEU A 33 4.34 14.17 -10.37
N ILE A 34 5.47 14.38 -9.69
CA ILE A 34 6.13 13.32 -8.92
C ILE A 34 5.19 12.75 -7.86
N VAL A 35 4.60 13.62 -7.04
CA VAL A 35 3.66 13.20 -5.98
C VAL A 35 2.46 12.46 -6.56
N PHE A 36 1.92 12.94 -7.68
CA PHE A 36 0.80 12.31 -8.37
C PHE A 36 1.15 10.91 -8.89
N PHE A 37 2.30 10.74 -9.55
CA PHE A 37 2.73 9.41 -10.04
C PHE A 37 3.09 8.46 -8.89
N LEU A 38 3.69 8.96 -7.80
CA LEU A 38 3.90 8.17 -6.59
C LEU A 38 2.57 7.69 -5.99
N PHE A 39 1.59 8.58 -5.89
CA PHE A 39 0.24 8.22 -5.43
C PHE A 39 -0.39 7.15 -6.32
N LEU A 40 -0.37 7.33 -7.64
CA LEU A 40 -0.89 6.33 -8.59
C LEU A 40 -0.15 4.99 -8.49
N SER A 41 1.13 5.00 -8.15
CA SER A 41 1.91 3.76 -7.99
C SER A 41 1.52 2.99 -6.72
N VAL A 42 1.20 3.69 -5.64
CA VAL A 42 0.89 3.10 -4.32
C VAL A 42 -0.60 2.78 -4.16
N LEU A 43 -1.48 3.49 -4.88
CA LEU A 43 -2.93 3.36 -4.79
C LEU A 43 -3.43 1.92 -5.03
N PRO A 44 -3.01 1.18 -6.09
CA PRO A 44 -3.56 -0.13 -6.39
C PRO A 44 -3.30 -1.13 -5.25
N PHE A 45 -2.08 -1.17 -4.72
CA PHE A 45 -1.72 -2.04 -3.61
C PHE A 45 -2.46 -1.65 -2.32
N THR A 46 -2.57 -0.35 -2.04
CA THR A 46 -3.32 0.14 -0.88
C THR A 46 -4.78 -0.28 -0.95
N MET A 47 -5.41 -0.12 -2.11
CA MET A 47 -6.81 -0.50 -2.31
C MET A 47 -7.01 -2.01 -2.21
N MET A 48 -6.04 -2.84 -2.64
CA MET A 48 -6.08 -4.30 -2.45
C MET A 48 -6.22 -4.66 -0.96
N ILE A 49 -5.35 -4.11 -0.11
CA ILE A 49 -5.33 -4.41 1.32
C ILE A 49 -6.55 -3.81 2.02
N ARG A 50 -6.87 -2.53 1.74
CA ARG A 50 -8.01 -1.85 2.38
C ARG A 50 -9.35 -2.49 2.05
N SER A 51 -9.57 -2.90 0.80
CA SER A 51 -10.81 -3.60 0.43
C SER A 51 -10.90 -4.97 1.10
N GLY A 52 -9.80 -5.74 1.16
CA GLY A 52 -9.79 -7.01 1.88
C GLY A 52 -10.07 -6.86 3.38
N ILE A 53 -9.45 -5.87 4.02
CA ILE A 53 -9.70 -5.51 5.44
C ILE A 53 -11.15 -5.06 5.63
N TYR A 54 -11.68 -4.22 4.74
CA TYR A 54 -13.07 -3.76 4.78
C TYR A 54 -14.06 -4.93 4.68
N MET A 55 -13.84 -5.88 3.75
CA MET A 55 -14.70 -7.06 3.61
C MET A 55 -14.63 -7.97 4.84
N TYR A 56 -13.42 -8.17 5.37
CA TYR A 56 -13.18 -8.96 6.59
C TYR A 56 -13.90 -8.37 7.81
N HIS A 57 -13.87 -7.05 7.96
CA HIS A 57 -14.44 -6.36 9.11
C HIS A 57 -15.96 -6.11 9.01
N THR A 58 -16.43 -5.65 7.86
CA THR A 58 -17.82 -5.19 7.70
C THR A 58 -18.79 -6.36 7.55
N TYR A 59 -18.36 -7.42 6.87
CA TYR A 59 -19.22 -8.55 6.53
C TYR A 59 -18.82 -9.83 7.26
N ALA A 60 -17.83 -9.78 8.18
CA ALA A 60 -17.28 -10.94 8.89
C ALA A 60 -16.87 -12.09 7.95
N LEU A 61 -16.47 -11.76 6.71
CA LEU A 61 -16.13 -12.76 5.71
C LEU A 61 -14.76 -13.36 6.01
N GLY A 62 -14.61 -14.64 5.69
CA GLY A 62 -13.33 -15.34 5.83
C GLY A 62 -12.20 -14.62 5.10
N VAL A 63 -11.00 -14.71 5.67
CA VAL A 63 -9.80 -14.00 5.19
C VAL A 63 -9.55 -14.21 3.69
N TRP A 64 -9.74 -15.43 3.21
CA TRP A 64 -9.55 -15.78 1.80
C TRP A 64 -10.56 -15.12 0.86
N PHE A 65 -11.80 -14.92 1.33
CA PHE A 65 -12.81 -14.21 0.55
C PHE A 65 -12.47 -12.72 0.45
N GLY A 66 -12.12 -12.10 1.58
CA GLY A 66 -11.67 -10.71 1.58
C GLY A 66 -10.41 -10.49 0.72
N LEU A 67 -9.44 -11.41 0.78
CA LEU A 67 -8.26 -11.36 -0.07
C LEU A 67 -8.60 -11.48 -1.56
N SER A 68 -9.53 -12.37 -1.92
CA SER A 68 -9.99 -12.53 -3.31
C SER A 68 -10.67 -11.25 -3.82
N ALA A 69 -11.47 -10.59 -2.99
CA ALA A 69 -12.05 -9.28 -3.30
C ALA A 69 -10.96 -8.22 -3.50
N GLY A 70 -9.93 -8.21 -2.64
CA GLY A 70 -8.79 -7.32 -2.79
C GLY A 70 -8.04 -7.51 -4.10
N VAL A 71 -7.73 -8.76 -4.45
CA VAL A 71 -7.09 -9.13 -5.73
C VAL A 71 -7.93 -8.66 -6.93
N LEU A 72 -9.24 -8.81 -6.86
CA LEU A 72 -10.15 -8.30 -7.89
C LEU A 72 -10.06 -6.77 -8.00
N VAL A 73 -10.11 -6.05 -6.89
CA VAL A 73 -9.98 -4.58 -6.86
C VAL A 73 -8.64 -4.13 -7.47
N LEU A 74 -7.53 -4.76 -7.10
CA LEU A 74 -6.21 -4.48 -7.67
C LEU A 74 -6.20 -4.70 -9.19
N THR A 75 -6.73 -5.83 -9.64
CA THR A 75 -6.81 -6.17 -11.06
C THR A 75 -7.61 -5.12 -11.83
N LEU A 76 -8.78 -4.71 -11.31
CA LEU A 76 -9.63 -3.70 -11.94
C LEU A 76 -8.95 -2.32 -12.01
N ILE A 77 -8.24 -1.90 -10.96
CA ILE A 77 -7.50 -0.63 -10.97
C ILE A 77 -6.38 -0.66 -12.02
N LEU A 78 -5.61 -1.75 -12.10
CA LEU A 78 -4.55 -1.86 -13.10
C LEU A 78 -5.10 -1.88 -14.53
N LEU A 79 -6.22 -2.58 -14.76
CA LEU A 79 -6.90 -2.56 -16.06
C LEU A 79 -7.43 -1.17 -16.40
N PHE A 80 -7.95 -0.44 -15.40
CA PHE A 80 -8.36 0.95 -15.59
C PHE A 80 -7.17 1.85 -15.96
N TYR A 81 -6.01 1.69 -15.31
CA TYR A 81 -4.79 2.43 -15.69
C TYR A 81 -4.35 2.14 -17.12
N LEU A 82 -4.37 0.86 -17.53
CA LEU A 82 -4.05 0.48 -18.90
C LEU A 82 -5.07 1.04 -19.90
N LEU A 83 -6.36 1.04 -19.56
CA LEU A 83 -7.41 1.65 -20.38
C LEU A 83 -7.19 3.16 -20.54
N VAL A 84 -6.96 3.88 -19.45
CA VAL A 84 -6.70 5.31 -19.48
C VAL A 84 -5.45 5.61 -20.32
N GLY A 85 -4.34 4.89 -20.08
CA GLY A 85 -3.12 5.02 -20.89
C GLY A 85 -3.38 4.74 -22.37
N TYR A 86 -4.14 3.69 -22.69
CA TYR A 86 -4.53 3.38 -24.06
C TYR A 86 -5.31 4.52 -24.72
N LEU A 87 -6.29 5.10 -24.02
CA LEU A 87 -7.10 6.22 -24.52
C LEU A 87 -6.27 7.50 -24.74
N PHE A 88 -5.24 7.73 -23.94
CA PHE A 88 -4.36 8.90 -24.12
C PHE A 88 -3.36 8.72 -25.26
N PHE A 89 -2.73 7.55 -25.40
CA PHE A 89 -1.62 7.36 -26.33
C PHE A 89 -1.98 6.65 -27.64
N PHE A 90 -2.99 5.77 -27.62
CA PHE A 90 -3.26 4.82 -28.71
C PHE A 90 -4.69 4.89 -29.24
N ARG A 91 -5.43 5.97 -28.96
CA ARG A 91 -6.83 6.17 -29.40
C ARG A 91 -7.09 5.91 -30.88
N LYS A 92 -6.08 6.10 -31.74
CA LYS A 92 -6.15 5.90 -33.19
C LYS A 92 -6.16 4.41 -33.61
N TYR A 93 -5.70 3.53 -32.74
CA TYR A 93 -5.68 2.08 -32.98
C TYR A 93 -6.94 1.46 -32.37
N LYS A 94 -7.43 0.35 -32.95
CA LYS A 94 -8.52 -0.44 -32.39
C LYS A 94 -7.94 -1.71 -31.78
N ALA A 95 -8.09 -1.88 -30.47
CA ALA A 95 -7.72 -3.12 -29.79
C ALA A 95 -8.71 -4.23 -30.19
N SER A 96 -8.18 -5.38 -30.63
CA SER A 96 -9.01 -6.55 -30.89
C SER A 96 -9.50 -7.17 -29.58
N PHE A 97 -10.66 -7.83 -29.61
CA PHE A 97 -11.19 -8.54 -28.44
C PHE A 97 -10.18 -9.57 -27.89
N VAL A 98 -9.45 -10.26 -28.78
CA VAL A 98 -8.40 -11.21 -28.41
C VAL A 98 -7.26 -10.53 -27.66
N ALA A 99 -6.82 -9.34 -28.10
CA ALA A 99 -5.78 -8.58 -27.42
C ALA A 99 -6.23 -8.15 -26.01
N ILE A 100 -7.46 -7.64 -25.87
CA ILE A 100 -8.03 -7.26 -24.57
C ILE A 100 -8.08 -8.46 -23.63
N LYS A 101 -8.58 -9.61 -24.10
CA LYS A 101 -8.64 -10.85 -23.31
C LYS A 101 -7.25 -11.28 -22.81
N ARG A 102 -6.23 -11.21 -23.67
CA ARG A 102 -4.83 -11.52 -23.29
C ARG A 102 -4.30 -10.56 -22.23
N ILE A 103 -4.52 -9.25 -22.39
CA ILE A 103 -4.10 -8.25 -21.40
C ILE A 103 -4.76 -8.52 -20.05
N VAL A 104 -6.08 -8.74 -20.03
CA VAL A 104 -6.83 -9.06 -18.79
C VAL A 104 -6.24 -10.29 -18.10
N LEU A 105 -6.04 -11.38 -18.85
CA LEU A 105 -5.47 -12.61 -18.32
C LEU A 105 -4.04 -12.39 -17.78
N THR A 106 -3.19 -11.67 -18.52
CA THR A 106 -1.83 -11.37 -18.10
C THR A 106 -1.82 -10.55 -16.81
N VAL A 107 -2.59 -9.47 -16.72
CA VAL A 107 -2.67 -8.64 -15.50
C VAL A 107 -3.15 -9.48 -14.32
N PHE A 108 -4.20 -10.27 -14.51
CA PHE A 108 -4.72 -11.14 -13.45
C PHE A 108 -3.67 -12.15 -12.97
N LEU A 109 -2.96 -12.81 -13.89
CA LEU A 109 -1.89 -13.75 -13.54
C LEU A 109 -0.76 -13.05 -12.78
N PHE A 110 -0.33 -11.86 -13.21
CA PHE A 110 0.69 -11.08 -12.48
C PHE A 110 0.26 -10.77 -11.04
N VAL A 111 -0.99 -10.33 -10.85
CA VAL A 111 -1.51 -10.03 -9.51
C VAL A 111 -1.56 -11.27 -8.63
N ILE A 112 -2.05 -12.40 -9.16
CA ILE A 112 -2.12 -13.67 -8.43
C ILE A 112 -0.72 -14.17 -8.09
N SER A 113 0.20 -14.18 -9.06
CA SER A 113 1.59 -14.61 -8.85
C SER A 113 2.27 -13.77 -7.77
N TYR A 114 2.11 -12.45 -7.81
CA TYR A 114 2.62 -11.57 -6.77
C TYR A 114 1.99 -11.85 -5.40
N THR A 115 0.66 -12.05 -5.33
CA THR A 115 -0.04 -12.32 -4.07
C THR A 115 0.42 -13.64 -3.44
N VAL A 116 0.53 -14.71 -4.24
CA VAL A 116 1.06 -16.01 -3.81
C VAL A 116 2.50 -15.86 -3.36
N PHE A 117 3.35 -15.22 -4.16
CA PHE A 117 4.72 -14.90 -3.76
C PHE A 117 4.76 -14.15 -2.44
N ALA A 118 3.92 -13.14 -2.25
CA ALA A 118 3.93 -12.32 -1.04
C ALA A 118 3.49 -13.09 0.21
N LEU A 119 2.57 -14.04 0.06
CA LEU A 119 2.10 -14.90 1.15
C LEU A 119 3.15 -15.91 1.62
N PHE A 120 3.90 -16.49 0.69
CA PHE A 120 4.78 -17.63 0.97
C PHE A 120 6.28 -17.29 0.98
N SER A 121 6.68 -16.16 0.41
CA SER A 121 8.09 -15.74 0.41
C SER A 121 8.43 -15.01 1.71
N PHE A 122 9.04 -15.75 2.63
CA PHE A 122 9.66 -15.17 3.82
C PHE A 122 11.11 -15.65 3.96
N THR A 123 12.03 -14.72 4.12
CA THR A 123 13.45 -15.03 4.26
C THR A 123 13.83 -15.02 5.74
N GLY A 124 14.56 -16.04 6.19
CA GLY A 124 15.02 -16.15 7.58
C GLY A 124 15.85 -14.96 8.07
N LYS A 125 16.54 -14.26 7.16
CA LYS A 125 17.32 -13.04 7.47
C LYS A 125 16.50 -11.91 8.12
N ASN A 126 15.19 -11.89 7.88
CA ASN A 126 14.26 -10.87 8.40
C ASN A 126 13.52 -11.36 9.66
N ALA A 127 13.88 -12.53 10.21
CA ALA A 127 13.42 -13.00 11.52
C ALA A 127 14.57 -12.95 12.52
N LYS A 128 14.29 -12.49 13.76
CA LYS A 128 15.30 -12.45 14.83
C LYS A 128 15.82 -13.86 15.20
N THR A 129 14.98 -14.89 15.06
CA THR A 129 15.31 -16.29 15.40
C THR A 129 14.60 -17.25 14.44
N ASP A 130 15.07 -18.49 14.33
CA ASP A 130 14.39 -19.52 13.54
C ASP A 130 12.97 -19.85 14.04
N GLN A 131 12.72 -19.72 15.34
CA GLN A 131 11.37 -19.87 15.90
C GLN A 131 10.38 -18.87 15.28
N ILE A 132 10.68 -17.57 15.33
CA ILE A 132 9.90 -16.50 14.69
C ILE A 132 9.67 -16.77 13.19
N LYS A 133 10.67 -17.34 12.50
CA LYS A 133 10.53 -17.73 11.09
C LYS A 133 9.48 -18.81 10.90
N GLN A 134 9.38 -19.80 11.80
CA GLN A 134 8.34 -20.83 11.75
C GLN A 134 6.96 -20.24 12.10
N GLU A 135 6.90 -19.39 13.12
CA GLU A 135 5.68 -18.70 13.55
C GLU A 135 5.11 -17.77 12.47
N TYR A 136 5.94 -17.28 11.55
CA TYR A 136 5.48 -16.46 10.42
C TYR A 136 4.35 -17.14 9.63
N ALA A 137 4.32 -18.48 9.54
CA ALA A 137 3.25 -19.21 8.89
C ALA A 137 1.86 -18.97 9.53
N GLN A 138 1.81 -18.61 10.81
CA GLN A 138 0.58 -18.31 11.55
C GLN A 138 0.12 -16.86 11.39
N LEU A 139 0.97 -15.97 10.85
CA LEU A 139 0.62 -14.56 10.67
C LEU A 139 -0.52 -14.38 9.67
N HIS A 140 -1.39 -13.42 9.96
CA HIS A 140 -2.53 -13.08 9.10
C HIS A 140 -2.08 -12.76 7.66
N PRO A 141 -2.74 -13.30 6.63
CA PRO A 141 -2.43 -13.06 5.20
C PRO A 141 -2.18 -11.60 4.82
N TYR A 142 -3.01 -10.66 5.27
CA TYR A 142 -2.81 -9.24 4.99
C TYR A 142 -1.52 -8.67 5.59
N LEU A 143 -1.14 -9.10 6.80
CA LEU A 143 0.11 -8.68 7.43
C LEU A 143 1.31 -9.27 6.70
N LYS A 144 1.24 -10.55 6.26
CA LYS A 144 2.28 -11.19 5.46
C LYS A 144 2.54 -10.44 4.15
N ILE A 145 1.48 -10.20 3.39
CA ILE A 145 1.57 -9.51 2.10
C ILE A 145 2.15 -8.10 2.31
N SER A 146 1.63 -7.37 3.29
CA SER A 146 2.07 -6.01 3.59
C SER A 146 3.52 -5.95 4.07
N LEU A 147 3.95 -6.89 4.91
CA LEU A 147 5.35 -6.97 5.30
C LEU A 147 6.24 -7.30 4.11
N ARG A 148 5.82 -8.22 3.25
CA ARG A 148 6.63 -8.62 2.10
C ARG A 148 6.84 -7.47 1.12
N THR A 149 5.83 -6.64 0.91
CA THR A 149 5.96 -5.42 0.10
C THR A 149 6.88 -4.40 0.78
N LEU A 150 6.77 -4.22 2.10
CA LEU A 150 7.68 -3.33 2.83
C LEU A 150 9.14 -3.77 2.66
N LEU A 151 9.41 -5.08 2.70
CA LEU A 151 10.75 -5.64 2.50
C LEU A 151 11.36 -5.38 1.11
N LEU A 152 10.56 -5.00 0.10
CA LEU A 152 11.07 -4.55 -1.20
C LEU A 152 11.70 -3.16 -1.11
N LEU A 153 11.20 -2.32 -0.20
CA LEU A 153 11.68 -0.95 0.04
C LEU A 153 12.68 -0.88 1.19
N ASP A 154 12.54 -1.81 2.14
CA ASP A 154 13.22 -1.80 3.43
C ASP A 154 13.71 -3.21 3.78
N LYS A 155 14.80 -3.60 3.13
CA LYS A 155 15.37 -4.96 3.18
C LYS A 155 15.86 -5.39 4.57
N ASP A 156 16.09 -4.45 5.47
CA ASP A 156 16.74 -4.65 6.77
C ASP A 156 15.73 -4.69 7.93
N VAL A 157 14.42 -4.60 7.66
CA VAL A 157 13.38 -4.82 8.67
C VAL A 157 13.52 -6.20 9.29
N LEU A 158 13.47 -6.24 10.62
CA LEU A 158 13.58 -7.47 11.40
C LEU A 158 12.32 -7.68 12.23
N ILE A 159 11.68 -8.83 12.07
CA ILE A 159 10.58 -9.28 12.91
C ILE A 159 11.15 -9.82 14.22
N THR A 160 10.66 -9.30 15.35
CA THR A 160 11.11 -9.69 16.68
C THR A 160 10.10 -10.52 17.46
N SER A 161 8.83 -10.52 17.04
CA SER A 161 7.77 -11.36 17.62
C SER A 161 6.63 -11.49 16.62
N VAL A 162 6.06 -12.70 16.52
CA VAL A 162 4.82 -12.97 15.78
C VAL A 162 3.82 -13.54 16.75
N SER A 163 3.94 -14.82 17.11
CA SER A 163 3.03 -15.46 18.05
C SER A 163 3.56 -15.35 19.48
N ARG A 164 2.65 -15.36 20.45
CA ARG A 164 2.98 -15.45 21.88
C ARG A 164 2.01 -16.42 22.54
N GLN A 165 2.39 -16.93 23.69
CA GLN A 165 1.51 -17.61 24.63
C GLN A 165 1.34 -16.78 25.91
N PRO A 166 0.28 -17.00 26.71
CA PRO A 166 0.10 -16.36 28.01
C PRO A 166 1.36 -16.43 28.89
N GLU A 167 2.05 -17.57 28.88
CA GLU A 167 3.24 -17.83 29.70
C GLU A 167 4.43 -16.96 29.26
N ASP A 168 4.49 -16.53 28.00
CA ASP A 168 5.57 -15.67 27.51
C ASP A 168 5.50 -14.28 28.14
N TYR A 169 4.29 -13.78 28.43
CA TYR A 169 4.12 -12.53 29.17
C TYR A 169 4.63 -12.67 30.61
N THR A 170 4.29 -13.78 31.28
CA THR A 170 4.76 -14.07 32.63
C THR A 170 6.29 -14.15 32.68
N LYS A 171 6.93 -14.81 31.70
CA LYS A 171 8.41 -14.86 31.58
C LYS A 171 9.04 -13.48 31.38
N MET A 172 8.31 -12.53 30.81
CA MET A 172 8.74 -11.13 30.64
C MET A 172 8.43 -10.26 31.87
N GLY A 173 7.84 -10.83 32.93
CA GLY A 173 7.38 -10.06 34.10
C GLY A 173 6.16 -9.17 33.81
N LEU A 174 5.41 -9.47 32.76
CA LEU A 174 4.22 -8.74 32.35
C LEU A 174 2.95 -9.51 32.74
N SER A 175 1.87 -8.79 33.02
CA SER A 175 0.56 -9.41 33.16
C SER A 175 0.12 -10.02 31.83
N SER A 176 -0.33 -11.27 31.87
CA SER A 176 -0.87 -11.93 30.69
C SER A 176 -2.13 -11.22 30.23
N LYS A 177 -2.13 -10.73 28.99
CA LYS A 177 -3.30 -10.15 28.35
C LYS A 177 -4.10 -11.27 27.71
N SER A 178 -5.24 -11.63 28.30
CA SER A 178 -6.13 -12.69 27.80
C SER A 178 -6.60 -12.51 26.35
N LYS A 179 -6.52 -11.29 25.82
CA LYS A 179 -6.96 -10.93 24.45
C LYS A 179 -5.83 -10.39 23.56
N SER A 180 -4.58 -10.75 23.81
CA SER A 180 -3.43 -10.36 22.98
C SER A 180 -3.63 -10.71 21.49
N LEU A 181 -3.33 -9.77 20.58
CA LEU A 181 -3.36 -10.02 19.12
C LEU A 181 -2.16 -10.85 18.62
N HIS A 182 -1.14 -11.04 19.47
CA HIS A 182 -0.09 -12.04 19.25
C HIS A 182 -0.57 -13.47 19.49
N PHE A 183 -1.75 -13.67 20.08
CA PHE A 183 -2.33 -15.01 20.19
C PHE A 183 -2.99 -15.40 18.87
N VAL A 184 -3.08 -16.70 18.61
CA VAL A 184 -3.92 -17.20 17.52
C VAL A 184 -5.37 -16.83 17.84
N GLN A 185 -5.99 -16.07 16.94
CA GLN A 185 -7.37 -15.65 17.06
C GLN A 185 -8.31 -16.76 16.59
N ASN A 186 -9.61 -16.58 16.81
CA ASN A 186 -10.67 -17.43 16.27
C ASN A 186 -10.61 -17.64 14.74
N THR A 187 -9.95 -16.73 14.02
CA THR A 187 -9.68 -16.84 12.58
C THR A 187 -8.63 -17.89 12.21
N GLY A 188 -7.94 -18.46 13.21
CA GLY A 188 -6.82 -19.37 13.01
C GLY A 188 -5.49 -18.65 12.74
N TYR A 189 -5.45 -17.32 12.80
CA TYR A 189 -4.25 -16.52 12.55
C TYR A 189 -3.84 -15.67 13.74
N VAL A 190 -2.56 -15.33 13.76
CA VAL A 190 -2.03 -14.26 14.61
C VAL A 190 -2.23 -12.91 13.91
N HIS A 191 -2.69 -11.94 14.68
CA HIS A 191 -3.16 -10.65 14.19
C HIS A 191 -2.20 -9.49 14.48
N ALA A 192 -1.01 -9.80 15.01
CA ALA A 192 0.02 -8.82 15.29
C ALA A 192 1.43 -9.32 14.99
N MET A 193 2.34 -8.38 14.76
CA MET A 193 3.78 -8.63 14.66
C MET A 193 4.56 -7.43 15.20
N ASP A 194 5.75 -7.68 15.73
CA ASP A 194 6.65 -6.64 16.20
C ASP A 194 7.85 -6.49 15.25
N LEU A 195 8.13 -5.26 14.84
CA LEU A 195 9.25 -4.91 13.98
C LEU A 195 10.29 -4.11 14.78
N ARG A 196 11.54 -4.55 14.76
CA ARG A 196 12.63 -3.85 15.46
C ARG A 196 12.82 -2.43 14.91
N THR A 197 13.03 -1.49 15.82
CA THR A 197 13.42 -0.10 15.49
C THR A 197 14.83 0.26 15.94
N ASN A 198 15.44 -0.51 16.84
CA ASN A 198 16.82 -0.30 17.26
C ASN A 198 17.80 -0.35 16.07
N GLY A 199 18.70 0.64 16.00
CA GLY A 199 19.68 0.78 14.92
C GLY A 199 19.09 1.25 13.58
N ARG A 200 17.81 1.61 13.53
CA ARG A 200 17.13 2.03 12.29
C ARG A 200 17.02 3.55 12.18
N PRO A 201 17.21 4.14 10.99
CA PRO A 201 16.99 5.56 10.79
C PRO A 201 15.56 5.98 11.11
N VAL A 202 15.39 7.14 11.76
CA VAL A 202 14.08 7.65 12.19
C VAL A 202 13.10 7.77 11.02
N TRP A 203 13.56 8.20 9.84
CA TRP A 203 12.72 8.34 8.66
C TRP A 203 12.19 7.01 8.13
N MET A 204 12.92 5.89 8.30
CA MET A 204 12.44 4.55 7.94
C MET A 204 11.38 4.04 8.92
N ILE A 205 11.54 4.35 10.21
CA ILE A 205 10.54 4.06 11.24
C ILE A 205 9.25 4.82 10.93
N TRP A 206 9.36 6.12 10.65
CA TRP A 206 8.24 6.98 10.28
C TRP A 206 7.56 6.54 8.98
N PHE A 207 8.35 6.19 7.95
CA PHE A 207 7.85 5.61 6.71
C PHE A 207 7.03 4.33 6.97
N SER A 208 7.56 3.42 7.79
CA SER A 208 6.85 2.18 8.16
C SER A 208 5.52 2.47 8.85
N GLN A 209 5.48 3.48 9.73
CA GLN A 209 4.24 3.93 10.38
C GLN A 209 3.21 4.45 9.39
N ILE A 210 3.60 5.33 8.47
CA ILE A 210 2.69 5.82 7.42
C ILE A 210 2.21 4.68 6.55
N TYR A 211 3.13 3.80 6.15
CA TYR A 211 2.84 2.68 5.28
C TYR A 211 1.74 1.77 5.88
N PHE A 212 1.93 1.25 7.09
CA PHE A 212 0.95 0.36 7.71
C PHE A 212 -0.38 1.06 8.06
N ASN A 213 -0.34 2.31 8.54
CA ASN A 213 -1.55 3.10 8.78
C ASN A 213 -2.37 3.31 7.49
N THR A 214 -1.68 3.62 6.38
CA THR A 214 -2.33 3.82 5.08
C THR A 214 -3.03 2.57 4.58
N LEU A 215 -2.46 1.40 4.85
CA LEU A 215 -3.07 0.11 4.53
C LEU A 215 -4.27 -0.25 5.43
N GLY A 216 -4.47 0.45 6.54
CA GLY A 216 -5.55 0.20 7.48
C GLY A 216 -5.17 -0.69 8.67
N PHE A 217 -3.88 -0.90 8.91
CA PHE A 217 -3.41 -1.52 10.14
C PHE A 217 -3.24 -0.48 11.23
N ASN A 218 -3.17 -0.96 12.46
CA ASN A 218 -2.82 -0.16 13.61
C ASN A 218 -1.34 -0.35 13.88
N ILE A 219 -0.64 0.75 14.13
CA ILE A 219 0.79 0.70 14.38
C ILE A 219 1.16 1.63 15.52
N VAL A 220 1.81 1.07 16.53
CA VAL A 220 2.25 1.80 17.73
C VAL A 220 3.72 1.49 17.98
N ARG A 221 4.51 2.50 18.31
CA ARG A 221 5.88 2.30 18.79
C ARG A 221 5.85 2.11 20.29
N HIS A 222 6.42 1.00 20.77
CA HIS A 222 6.56 0.73 22.20
C HIS A 222 8.05 0.67 22.56
N GLY A 223 8.40 1.23 23.71
CA GLY A 223 9.74 1.20 24.29
C GLY A 223 9.87 0.31 25.53
N GLY A 224 8.89 -0.56 25.80
CA GLY A 224 8.81 -1.36 27.03
C GLY A 224 9.93 -2.40 27.16
N THR A 225 9.69 -3.64 26.72
CA THR A 225 10.68 -4.74 26.78
C THR A 225 11.82 -4.57 25.76
N ALA A 226 11.54 -3.87 24.66
CA ALA A 226 12.50 -3.41 23.67
C ALA A 226 11.83 -2.34 22.81
N ASP A 227 12.61 -1.48 22.15
CA ASP A 227 12.07 -0.53 21.17
C ASP A 227 11.67 -1.26 19.87
N HIS A 228 10.38 -1.21 19.55
CA HIS A 228 9.80 -1.84 18.36
C HIS A 228 8.51 -1.13 17.90
N LEU A 229 8.14 -1.37 16.64
CA LEU A 229 6.82 -1.07 16.10
C LEU A 229 5.94 -2.32 16.23
N HIS A 230 4.87 -2.21 17.01
CA HIS A 230 3.81 -3.21 17.05
C HIS A 230 2.80 -2.91 15.95
N VAL A 231 2.64 -3.82 15.00
CA VAL A 231 1.70 -3.72 13.87
C VAL A 231 0.59 -4.74 14.07
N SER A 232 -0.66 -4.31 14.00
CA SER A 232 -1.79 -5.20 14.26
C SER A 232 -3.02 -4.91 13.40
N LEU A 233 -3.82 -5.96 13.21
CA LEU A 233 -5.13 -5.95 12.58
C LEU A 233 -6.15 -6.40 13.62
N SER A 234 -7.17 -5.58 13.92
CA SER A 234 -8.24 -6.03 14.83
C SER A 234 -9.00 -7.23 14.26
N THR A 235 -9.66 -8.00 15.11
CA THR A 235 -10.59 -9.05 14.64
C THR A 235 -11.95 -8.44 14.31
N TYR A 236 -12.77 -9.12 13.50
CA TYR A 236 -14.14 -8.65 13.25
C TYR A 236 -14.98 -8.54 14.54
N GLU A 237 -14.74 -9.42 15.52
CA GLU A 237 -15.38 -9.37 16.86
C GLU A 237 -14.93 -8.17 17.71
N ARG A 238 -13.87 -7.47 17.29
CA ARG A 238 -13.18 -6.44 18.07
C ARG A 238 -13.01 -5.14 17.31
N GLN A 239 -13.94 -4.82 16.41
CA GLN A 239 -14.05 -3.46 15.90
C GLN A 239 -14.18 -2.50 17.09
N GLN A 240 -13.23 -1.57 17.24
CA GLN A 240 -13.15 -0.51 18.26
C GLN A 240 -12.59 -0.85 19.66
N SER A 241 -12.13 -2.07 19.95
CA SER A 241 -11.50 -2.36 21.25
C SER A 241 -9.96 -2.31 21.16
N TRP A 242 -9.38 -1.24 21.70
CA TRP A 242 -7.95 -1.09 22.01
C TRP A 242 -7.74 -1.16 23.51
#